data_AF-A0A5C7VD93-F1
#
_entry.id   AF-A0A5C7VD93-F1
#
_cell.length_a   1.000
_cell.length_b   1.000
_cell.length_c   1.000
_cell.angle_alpha   90.00
_cell.angle_beta   90.00
_cell.angle_gamma   90.00
#
_symmetry.space_group_name_H-M   'P 1'
#
loop_
_entity.id
_entity.type
_entity.pdbx_description
1 polymer ?
#
loop_
_entity_poly.entity_id
_entity_poly.type
_entity_poly.pdbx_seq_one_letter_code
_entity_poly.pdbx_strand_id
1 'polypeptide(L)'
;MNPWLGVGLALAALLGGGALLGWQGVVFAMTGIVFWLLLQMSRLMRIMKLAGSAPMGSLDNAVMLNAKLHAGMRLVDLLQLTRSLGIKQGKDAYRWQDGAGDAVEVQLAKGRLVSWQLRRAQDGEPAP
;
A
#
# COMPACT_ATOMS: atom_id res chain seq x y z
N MET A 1 -8.88 -12.47 2.11
CA MET A 1 -9.21 -13.73 2.83
C MET A 1 -9.24 -13.42 4.31
N ASN A 2 -10.38 -13.61 4.96
CA ASN A 2 -10.67 -13.08 6.29
C ASN A 2 -9.82 -13.80 7.35
N PRO A 3 -8.92 -13.12 8.10
CA PRO A 3 -8.00 -13.76 9.06
C PRO A 3 -8.75 -14.52 10.18
N TRP A 4 -10.00 -14.15 10.43
CA TRP A 4 -10.91 -14.82 11.35
C TRP A 4 -11.22 -16.28 11.00
N LEU A 5 -11.23 -16.64 9.70
CA LEU A 5 -11.44 -18.03 9.29
C LEU A 5 -10.24 -18.92 9.67
N GLY A 6 -9.02 -18.37 9.65
CA GLY A 6 -7.82 -19.09 10.07
C GLY A 6 -7.77 -19.32 11.58
N VAL A 7 -8.17 -18.31 12.36
CA VAL A 7 -8.27 -18.43 13.83
C VAL A 7 -9.33 -19.45 14.23
N GLY A 8 -10.50 -19.44 13.56
CA GLY A 8 -11.57 -20.40 13.81
C GLY A 8 -11.16 -21.84 13.52
N LEU A 9 -10.44 -22.08 12.41
CA LEU A 9 -9.95 -23.42 12.06
C LEU A 9 -8.86 -23.92 13.03
N ALA A 10 -7.98 -23.03 13.48
CA ALA A 10 -6.93 -23.35 14.44
C ALA A 10 -7.49 -23.71 15.82
N LEU A 11 -8.53 -22.99 16.28
CA LEU A 11 -9.25 -23.31 17.53
C LEU A 11 -10.00 -24.65 17.43
N ALA A 12 -10.65 -24.91 16.29
CA ALA A 12 -11.32 -26.19 16.03
C ALA A 12 -10.34 -27.37 15.98
N ALA A 13 -9.15 -27.18 15.40
CA ALA A 13 -8.09 -28.20 15.39
C ALA A 13 -7.48 -28.44 16.78
N LEU A 14 -7.33 -27.40 17.61
CA LEU A 14 -6.90 -27.51 19.01
C LEU A 14 -7.90 -28.30 19.86
N LEU A 15 -9.18 -27.94 19.78
CA LEU A 15 -10.26 -28.58 20.54
C LEU A 15 -10.53 -30.00 20.04
N GLY A 16 -10.50 -30.22 18.72
CA GLY A 16 -10.68 -31.55 18.11
C GLY A 16 -9.48 -32.48 18.31
N GLY A 17 -8.26 -31.95 18.24
CA GLY A 17 -7.03 -32.71 18.47
C GLY A 17 -6.82 -33.11 19.93
N GLY A 18 -7.21 -32.26 20.87
CA GLY A 18 -7.16 -32.55 22.31
C GLY A 18 -8.15 -33.66 22.74
N ALA A 19 -9.29 -33.77 22.07
CA ALA A 19 -10.31 -34.77 22.40
C ALA A 19 -10.01 -36.18 21.84
N LEU A 20 -9.26 -36.30 20.73
CA LEU A 20 -9.08 -37.57 20.01
C LEU A 20 -7.63 -38.14 20.04
N LEU A 21 -6.58 -37.33 20.23
CA LEU A 21 -5.17 -37.76 20.09
C LEU A 21 -4.28 -37.59 21.34
N GLY A 22 -4.81 -37.08 22.46
CA GLY A 22 -4.03 -36.86 23.68
C GLY A 22 -2.88 -35.85 23.49
N TRP A 23 -1.71 -36.12 24.11
CA TRP A 23 -0.55 -35.21 24.13
C TRP A 23 0.01 -34.88 22.73
N GLN A 24 -0.20 -35.75 21.74
CA GLN A 24 0.27 -35.54 20.37
C GLN A 24 -0.49 -34.43 19.63
N GLY A 25 -1.78 -34.24 19.94
CA GLY A 25 -2.60 -33.16 19.37
C GLY A 25 -2.13 -31.78 19.81
N VAL A 26 -1.65 -31.64 21.05
CA VAL A 26 -1.10 -30.39 21.59
C VAL A 26 0.16 -29.98 20.84
N VAL A 27 1.05 -30.94 20.53
CA VAL A 27 2.28 -30.68 19.77
C VAL A 27 1.96 -30.23 18.33
N PHE A 28 1.00 -30.88 17.67
CA PHE A 28 0.56 -30.50 16.32
C PHE A 28 -0.09 -29.11 16.28
N ALA A 29 -0.98 -28.82 17.24
CA ALA A 29 -1.61 -27.53 17.38
C ALA A 29 -0.60 -26.40 17.61
N MET A 30 0.36 -26.61 18.52
CA MET A 30 1.39 -25.62 18.81
C MET A 30 2.26 -25.35 17.59
N THR A 31 2.63 -26.39 16.84
CA THR A 31 3.37 -26.26 15.58
C THR A 31 2.55 -25.50 14.52
N GLY A 32 1.25 -25.80 14.39
CA GLY A 32 0.35 -25.10 13.47
C GLY A 32 0.19 -23.61 13.82
N ILE A 33 0.05 -23.29 15.10
CA ILE A 33 -0.02 -21.89 15.57
C ILE A 33 1.29 -21.16 15.27
N VAL A 34 2.44 -21.74 15.61
CA VAL A 34 3.75 -21.11 15.35
C VAL A 34 3.95 -20.91 13.85
N PHE A 35 3.66 -21.92 13.03
CA PHE A 35 3.73 -21.81 11.57
C PHE A 35 2.80 -20.71 11.02
N TRP A 36 1.57 -20.63 11.55
CA TRP A 36 0.62 -19.58 11.20
C TRP A 36 1.09 -18.19 11.62
N LEU A 37 1.68 -18.06 12.82
CA LEU A 37 2.25 -16.82 13.32
C LEU A 37 3.43 -16.35 12.45
N LEU A 38 4.28 -17.27 11.99
CA LEU A 38 5.37 -16.98 11.05
C LEU A 38 4.83 -16.52 9.67
N LEU A 39 3.74 -17.13 9.19
CA LEU A 39 3.04 -16.67 7.97
C LEU A 39 2.38 -15.29 8.14
N GLN A 40 1.94 -14.96 9.35
CA GLN A 40 1.40 -13.63 9.67
C GLN A 40 2.52 -12.59 9.73
N MET A 41 3.65 -12.92 10.39
CA MET A 41 4.83 -12.05 10.44
C MET A 41 5.43 -11.80 9.05
N SER A 42 5.52 -12.81 8.18
CA SER A 42 6.00 -12.62 6.80
C SER A 42 5.06 -11.76 5.96
N ARG A 43 3.74 -11.83 6.19
CA ARG A 43 2.78 -10.88 5.60
C ARG A 43 2.99 -9.46 6.10
N LEU A 44 3.18 -9.28 7.41
CA LEU A 44 3.46 -7.97 8.01
C LEU A 44 4.79 -7.39 7.48
N MET A 45 5.84 -8.21 7.39
CA MET A 45 7.13 -7.84 6.82
C MET A 45 7.02 -7.46 5.34
N ARG A 46 6.16 -8.13 4.55
CA ARG A 46 5.92 -7.75 3.15
C ARG A 46 5.22 -6.39 3.04
N ILE A 47 4.26 -6.11 3.92
CA ILE A 47 3.57 -4.80 4.01
C ILE A 47 4.53 -3.71 4.50
N MET A 48 5.37 -4.00 5.49
CA MET A 48 6.38 -3.07 5.98
C MET A 48 7.50 -2.84 4.97
N LYS A 49 7.88 -3.84 4.18
CA LYS A 49 8.86 -3.68 3.09
C LYS A 49 8.29 -2.84 1.94
N LEU A 50 6.97 -2.91 1.71
CA LEU A 50 6.25 -1.99 0.82
C LEU A 50 6.14 -0.57 1.41
N ALA A 51 5.93 -0.44 2.71
CA ALA A 51 5.84 0.86 3.40
C ALA A 51 7.20 1.54 3.63
N GLY A 52 8.26 0.77 3.85
CA GLY A 52 9.63 1.24 4.07
C GLY A 52 10.36 1.61 2.79
N SER A 53 9.84 1.19 1.63
CA SER A 53 10.24 1.70 0.32
C SER A 53 9.43 2.91 -0.13
N ALA A 54 8.43 3.39 0.64
CA ALA A 54 7.59 4.51 0.25
C ALA A 54 8.39 5.82 0.42
N PRO A 55 8.85 6.45 -0.69
CA PRO A 55 9.57 7.71 -0.62
C PRO A 55 8.60 8.84 -0.26
N MET A 56 9.12 9.96 0.23
CA MET A 56 8.33 11.19 0.40
C MET A 56 7.55 11.51 -0.88
N GLY A 57 6.26 11.87 -0.78
CA GLY A 57 5.41 12.11 -1.96
C GLY A 57 4.57 10.92 -2.44
N SER A 58 4.44 9.87 -1.62
CA SER A 58 3.67 8.68 -1.96
C SER A 58 2.14 8.93 -2.03
N LEU A 59 1.46 8.24 -2.95
CA LEU A 59 0.00 8.19 -3.12
C LEU A 59 -0.51 6.75 -3.05
N ASP A 60 -1.79 6.61 -2.68
CA ASP A 60 -2.49 5.32 -2.72
C ASP A 60 -2.66 4.79 -4.15
N ASN A 61 -2.97 5.65 -5.12
CA ASN A 61 -3.11 5.30 -6.53
C ASN A 61 -3.00 6.54 -7.43
N ALA A 62 -1.99 6.58 -8.31
CA ALA A 62 -1.72 7.70 -9.21
C ALA A 62 -2.81 7.87 -10.29
N VAL A 63 -3.35 6.77 -10.80
CA VAL A 63 -4.43 6.78 -11.82
C VAL A 63 -5.72 7.36 -11.24
N MET A 64 -6.04 6.99 -10.00
CA MET A 64 -7.20 7.51 -9.28
C MET A 64 -7.08 9.02 -9.04
N LEU A 65 -5.89 9.49 -8.67
CA LEU A 65 -5.64 10.92 -8.54
C LEU A 65 -5.82 11.62 -9.89
N ASN A 66 -5.17 11.13 -10.95
CA ASN A 66 -5.29 11.68 -12.31
C ASN A 66 -6.74 11.81 -12.79
N ALA A 67 -7.60 10.84 -12.45
CA ALA A 67 -9.03 10.89 -12.80
C ALA A 67 -9.82 11.96 -12.03
N LYS A 68 -9.37 12.35 -10.83
CA LYS A 68 -10.00 13.38 -10.00
C LYS A 68 -9.46 14.78 -10.26
N LEU A 69 -8.31 14.89 -10.93
CA LEU A 69 -7.71 16.17 -11.28
C LEU A 69 -8.52 16.88 -12.38
N HIS A 70 -8.72 18.17 -12.20
CA HIS A 70 -9.34 19.03 -13.19
C HIS A 70 -8.73 20.43 -13.15
N ALA A 71 -8.72 21.11 -14.29
CA ALA A 71 -8.19 22.46 -14.41
C ALA A 71 -8.89 23.41 -13.41
N GLY A 72 -8.11 24.30 -12.81
CA GLY A 72 -8.60 25.28 -11.82
C GLY A 72 -8.71 24.77 -10.38
N MET A 73 -8.46 23.49 -10.10
CA MET A 73 -8.41 22.95 -8.74
C MET A 73 -7.37 23.69 -7.89
N ARG A 74 -7.70 24.01 -6.63
CA ARG A 74 -6.77 24.72 -5.74
C ARG A 74 -5.75 23.75 -5.16
N LEU A 75 -4.55 24.24 -4.85
CA LEU A 75 -3.52 23.47 -4.18
C LEU A 75 -4.04 22.81 -2.89
N VAL A 76 -4.86 23.52 -2.11
CA VAL A 76 -5.41 23.02 -0.84
C VAL A 76 -6.36 21.83 -1.05
N ASP A 77 -7.15 21.82 -2.12
CA ASP A 77 -8.04 20.70 -2.45
C ASP A 77 -7.22 19.49 -2.88
N LEU A 78 -6.18 19.73 -3.68
CA LEU A 78 -5.24 18.71 -4.12
C LEU A 78 -4.51 18.06 -2.94
N LEU A 79 -4.05 18.85 -1.97
CA LEU A 79 -3.42 18.35 -0.74
C LEU A 79 -4.37 17.51 0.12
N GLN A 80 -5.66 17.83 0.14
CA GLN A 80 -6.67 17.01 0.84
C GLN A 80 -6.88 15.66 0.13
N LEU A 81 -6.85 15.65 -1.21
CA LEU A 81 -6.99 14.44 -2.02
C LEU A 81 -5.76 13.52 -1.91
N THR A 82 -4.56 14.09 -1.91
CA THR A 82 -3.31 13.33 -1.86
C THR A 82 -2.86 12.99 -0.44
N ARG A 83 -3.34 13.74 0.57
CA ARG A 83 -2.88 13.69 1.97
C ARG A 83 -1.36 13.84 2.11
N SER A 84 -0.72 14.44 1.11
CA SER A 84 0.73 14.47 0.94
C SER A 84 1.15 15.73 0.20
N LEU A 85 2.21 16.40 0.69
CA LEU A 85 2.70 17.65 0.11
C LEU A 85 3.25 17.51 -1.33
N GLY A 86 3.60 16.29 -1.73
CA GLY A 86 4.28 16.01 -3.00
C GLY A 86 5.74 16.45 -3.00
N ILE A 87 6.53 15.93 -3.94
CA ILE A 87 7.91 16.34 -4.17
C ILE A 87 7.93 17.54 -5.11
N LYS A 88 8.48 18.66 -4.66
CA LYS A 88 8.63 19.86 -5.50
C LYS A 88 9.71 19.63 -6.56
N GLN A 89 9.33 19.68 -7.84
CA GLN A 89 10.23 19.51 -9.01
C GLN A 89 10.69 20.84 -9.62
N GLY A 90 10.01 21.95 -9.28
CA GLY A 90 10.29 23.26 -9.86
C GLY A 90 9.56 24.38 -9.11
N LYS A 91 9.52 25.59 -9.69
CA LYS A 91 8.91 26.76 -9.05
C LYS A 91 7.44 26.53 -8.68
N ASP A 92 6.69 25.90 -9.59
CA ASP A 92 5.27 25.56 -9.43
C ASP A 92 4.93 24.13 -9.90
N ALA A 93 5.91 23.23 -9.95
CA ALA A 93 5.72 21.83 -10.35
C ALA A 93 5.88 20.89 -9.16
N TYR A 94 4.91 19.99 -8.98
CA TYR A 94 4.91 19.00 -7.90
C TYR A 94 4.68 17.61 -8.48
N ARG A 95 5.40 16.63 -7.95
CA ARG A 95 5.29 15.23 -8.35
C ARG A 95 4.84 14.39 -7.16
N TRP A 96 3.91 13.49 -7.40
CA TRP A 96 3.60 12.40 -6.51
C TRP A 96 3.81 11.07 -7.21
N GLN A 97 4.06 10.02 -6.45
CA GLN A 97 4.30 8.68 -6.98
C GLN A 97 3.50 7.66 -6.17
N ASP A 98 2.91 6.66 -6.82
CA ASP A 98 2.25 5.56 -6.10
C ASP A 98 3.18 4.36 -5.87
N GLY A 99 2.71 3.39 -5.09
CA GLY A 99 3.47 2.18 -4.80
C GLY A 99 3.69 1.24 -6.00
N ALA A 100 3.00 1.45 -7.12
CA ALA A 100 3.19 0.71 -8.37
C ALA A 100 4.27 1.34 -9.26
N GLY A 101 4.78 2.52 -8.90
CA GLY A 101 5.79 3.27 -9.63
C GLY A 101 5.21 4.33 -10.58
N ASP A 102 3.88 4.45 -10.66
CA ASP A 102 3.22 5.46 -11.48
C ASP A 102 3.32 6.83 -10.79
N ALA A 103 3.64 7.87 -11.55
CA ALA A 103 3.83 9.21 -11.05
C ALA A 103 2.85 10.20 -11.67
N VAL A 104 2.30 11.10 -10.86
CA VAL A 104 1.52 12.25 -11.32
C VAL A 104 2.35 13.50 -11.14
N GLU A 105 2.64 14.16 -12.24
CA GLU A 105 3.23 15.50 -12.26
C GLU A 105 2.12 16.52 -12.44
N VAL A 106 2.09 17.51 -11.57
CA VAL A 106 1.15 18.62 -11.66
C VAL A 106 1.90 19.92 -11.79
N GLN A 107 1.37 20.82 -12.61
CA GLN A 107 1.83 22.19 -12.72
C GLN A 107 0.74 23.10 -12.17
N LEU A 108 1.14 23.93 -11.22
CA LEU A 108 0.30 24.99 -10.69
C LEU A 108 0.70 26.34 -11.30
N ALA A 109 -0.24 27.25 -11.38
CA ALA A 109 0.04 28.67 -11.59
C ALA A 109 -0.80 29.46 -10.61
N LYS A 110 -0.16 30.35 -9.83
CA LYS A 110 -0.84 31.15 -8.80
C LYS A 110 -1.68 30.28 -7.83
N GLY A 111 -1.20 29.08 -7.50
CA GLY A 111 -1.86 28.15 -6.56
C GLY A 111 -3.04 27.35 -7.13
N ARG A 112 -3.27 27.39 -8.46
CA ARG A 112 -4.29 26.59 -9.15
C ARG A 112 -3.66 25.61 -10.13
N LEU A 113 -4.26 24.43 -10.26
CA LEU A 113 -3.87 23.40 -11.21
C LEU A 113 -4.11 23.88 -12.64
N VAL A 114 -3.06 23.91 -13.46
CA VAL A 114 -3.12 24.32 -14.87
C VAL A 114 -3.02 23.10 -15.78
N SER A 115 -2.06 22.22 -15.50
CA SER A 115 -1.84 21.01 -16.26
C SER A 115 -1.38 19.89 -15.33
N TRP A 116 -1.63 18.66 -15.75
CA TRP A 116 -1.14 17.48 -15.07
C TRP A 116 -0.81 16.40 -16.11
N GLN A 117 0.14 15.54 -15.77
CA GLN A 117 0.57 14.43 -16.60
C GLN A 117 0.76 13.20 -15.71
N LEU A 118 0.14 12.10 -16.13
CA LEU A 118 0.38 10.78 -15.55
C LEU A 118 1.52 10.13 -16.31
N ARG A 119 2.64 9.86 -15.62
CA ARG A 119 3.69 8.96 -16.11
C ARG A 119 3.47 7.59 -15.51
N ARG A 120 3.29 6.58 -16.37
CA ARG A 120 3.20 5.20 -15.92
C ARG A 120 4.60 4.62 -15.77
N ALA A 121 4.81 3.74 -14.80
CA ALA A 121 6.08 3.05 -14.58
C ALA A 121 6.57 2.28 -15.84
N GLN A 122 5.63 1.86 -16.68
CA GLN A 122 5.88 1.14 -17.93
C GLN A 122 6.49 2.02 -19.05
N ASP A 123 6.26 3.34 -18.98
CA ASP A 123 6.72 4.30 -19.99
C ASP A 123 8.12 4.86 -19.63
N GLY A 124 8.73 4.32 -18.57
CA GLY A 124 10.00 4.75 -17.99
C GLY A 124 11.17 3.83 -18.32
N GLU A 125 11.48 3.64 -19.60
CA GLU A 125 12.82 3.25 -20.04
C GLU A 125 13.19 3.92 -21.36
N PRO A 126 13.89 5.07 -21.31
CA PRO A 126 15.00 5.33 -22.20
C PRO A 126 16.27 5.15 -21.36
N ALA A 127 16.83 3.94 -21.40
CA ALA A 127 18.20 3.71 -20.98
C ALA A 127 19.16 4.41 -21.97
N PRO A 128 20.31 4.92 -21.50
CA PRO A 128 21.27 5.71 -22.29
C PRO A 128 21.89 4.98 -23.47
#